data_AF-A1BR36-F1
#
_entry.id   AF-A1BR36-F1
#
_cell.length_a   1.000
_cell.length_b   1.000
_cell.length_c   1.000
_cell.angle_alpha   90.00
_cell.angle_beta   90.00
_cell.angle_gamma   90.00
#
_symmetry.space_group_name_H-M   'P 1'
#
loop_
_entity.id
_entity.type
_entity.pdbx_description
1 polymer ?
#
loop_
_entity_poly.entity_id
_entity_poly.type
_entity_poly.pdbx_seq_one_letter_code
_entity_poly.pdbx_strand_id
1 'polypeptide(L)'
;GLTLEVQQQLGGGVVRCIALGTSDGLKRGLKVENTNKAIEVPVGTKTLGRIMNVLGEPIDEAGPIGEEERWTIHRAAPSYEEQANSTELL
;
A
#
# COMPACT_ATOMS: atom_id res chain seq x y z
N GLY A 1 0.02 11.14 -8.95
CA GLY A 1 -1.43 11.34 -8.77
C GLY A 1 -1.77 11.14 -7.30
N LEU A 2 -2.98 11.46 -6.85
CA LEU A 2 -3.38 11.16 -5.48
C LEU A 2 -3.96 9.73 -5.40
N THR A 3 -3.40 8.90 -4.52
CA THR A 3 -3.90 7.54 -4.26
C THR A 3 -5.00 7.59 -3.21
N LEU A 4 -6.07 6.86 -3.46
CA LEU A 4 -7.21 6.71 -2.57
C LEU A 4 -7.39 5.22 -2.24
N GLU A 5 -7.53 4.89 -0.96
CA GLU A 5 -7.79 3.53 -0.51
C GLU A 5 -9.27 3.38 -0.14
N VAL A 6 -9.98 2.46 -0.80
CA VAL A 6 -11.39 2.17 -0.49
C VAL A 6 -11.49 1.49 0.88
N GLN A 7 -12.22 2.10 1.80
CA GLN A 7 -12.45 1.56 3.15
C GLN A 7 -13.84 0.96 3.32
N GLN A 8 -14.84 1.47 2.58
CA GLN A 8 -16.22 1.05 2.76
C GLN A 8 -17.02 1.22 1.47
N GLN A 9 -17.88 0.25 1.18
CA GLN A 9 -18.94 0.40 0.19
C GLN A 9 -20.17 1.01 0.87
N LEU A 10 -20.66 2.14 0.34
CA LEU A 10 -21.82 2.85 0.89
C LEU A 10 -23.13 2.41 0.21
N GLY A 11 -23.05 1.67 -0.90
CA GLY A 11 -24.18 1.28 -1.74
C GLY A 11 -24.34 2.17 -2.98
N GLY A 12 -25.18 1.74 -3.93
CA GLY A 12 -25.46 2.50 -5.15
C GLY A 12 -24.23 2.77 -6.04
N GLY A 13 -23.21 1.91 -5.98
CA GLY A 13 -21.94 2.11 -6.68
C GLY A 13 -21.02 3.16 -6.06
N VAL A 14 -21.34 3.66 -4.86
CA VAL A 14 -20.53 4.64 -4.12
C VAL A 14 -19.63 3.96 -3.11
N VAL A 15 -18.37 4.38 -3.08
CA VAL A 15 -17.37 3.94 -2.10
C VAL A 15 -16.84 5.14 -1.29
N ARG A 16 -16.50 4.89 -0.03
CA ARG A 16 -15.77 5.82 0.83
C ARG A 16 -14.31 5.42 0.81
N CYS A 17 -13.44 6.38 0.50
CA CYS A 17 -12.00 6.18 0.48
C CYS A 17 -11.28 7.07 1.48
N ILE A 18 -10.08 6.67 1.89
CA ILE A 18 -9.10 7.52 2.58
C ILE A 18 -8.06 7.99 1.56
N ALA A 19 -7.70 9.27 1.60
CA ALA A 19 -6.66 9.83 0.75
C ALA A 19 -5.28 9.64 1.38
N LEU A 20 -4.32 9.16 0.58
CA LEU A 20 -2.93 8.96 1.01
C LEU A 20 -2.05 10.10 0.50
N GLY A 21 -2.44 11.31 0.89
CA GLY A 21 -1.83 12.58 0.48
C GLY A 21 -2.78 13.75 0.74
N THR A 22 -2.41 14.95 0.31
CA THR A 22 -3.31 16.11 0.41
C THR A 22 -4.50 15.98 -0.54
N SER A 23 -5.69 16.35 -0.07
CA SER A 23 -6.92 16.44 -0.85
C SER A 23 -7.20 17.84 -1.38
N ASP A 24 -6.26 18.78 -1.23
CA ASP A 24 -6.43 20.16 -1.66
C ASP A 24 -6.64 20.26 -3.17
N GLY A 25 -7.59 21.11 -3.58
CA GLY A 25 -7.91 21.32 -4.99
C GLY A 25 -8.74 20.21 -5.64
N LEU A 26 -9.07 19.13 -4.92
CA LEU A 26 -10.03 18.13 -5.42
C LEU A 26 -11.42 18.76 -5.57
N LYS A 27 -12.10 18.36 -6.66
CA LYS A 27 -13.46 18.78 -6.97
C LYS A 27 -14.32 17.59 -7.34
N ARG A 28 -15.63 17.73 -7.18
CA ARG A 28 -16.60 16.71 -7.60
C ARG A 28 -16.55 16.52 -9.11
N GLY A 29 -16.79 15.29 -9.57
CA GLY A 29 -16.80 14.92 -10.99
C GLY A 29 -15.42 14.68 -11.59
N LEU A 30 -14.34 14.72 -10.80
CA LEU A 30 -13.04 14.25 -11.25
C LEU A 30 -13.10 12.76 -11.58
N LYS A 31 -12.43 12.37 -12.67
CA LYS A 31 -12.26 10.97 -13.02
C LYS A 31 -11.29 10.32 -12.04
N VAL A 32 -11.62 9.10 -11.63
CA VAL A 32 -10.78 8.24 -10.79
C VAL A 32 -10.61 6.93 -11.54
N GLU A 33 -9.40 6.39 -11.53
CA GLU A 33 -9.08 5.09 -12.10
C GLU A 33 -8.97 4.06 -10.97
N ASN A 34 -9.60 2.90 -11.15
CA ASN A 34 -9.49 1.79 -10.21
C ASN A 34 -8.31 0.90 -10.62
N THR A 35 -7.32 0.77 -9.73
CA THR A 35 -6.16 -0.11 -9.92
C THR A 35 -6.52 -1.60 -9.85
N ASN A 36 -7.72 -1.93 -9.35
CA ASN A 36 -8.21 -3.29 -9.08
C ASN A 36 -7.34 -4.10 -8.11
N LYS A 37 -6.48 -3.41 -7.36
CA LYS A 37 -5.56 -3.99 -6.40
C LYS A 37 -5.49 -3.10 -5.16
N ALA A 38 -5.21 -3.71 -4.01
CA ALA A 38 -4.79 -2.96 -2.84
C ALA A 38 -3.45 -2.26 -3.11
N ILE A 39 -3.03 -1.39 -2.18
CA ILE A 39 -1.71 -0.75 -2.28
C ILE A 39 -0.64 -1.83 -2.19
N GLU A 40 0.30 -1.79 -3.13
CA GLU A 40 1.43 -2.71 -3.22
C GLU A 40 2.72 -1.91 -3.06
N VAL A 41 3.68 -2.45 -2.30
CA VAL A 41 4.98 -1.84 -2.05
C VAL A 41 6.12 -2.77 -2.48
N PRO A 42 7.29 -2.23 -2.89
CA PRO A 42 8.47 -3.02 -3.20
C PRO A 42 8.92 -3.86 -2.01
N VAL A 43 9.37 -5.08 -2.30
CA VAL A 43 9.96 -6.00 -1.30
C VAL A 43 11.24 -6.63 -1.83
N GLY A 44 11.95 -7.33 -0.96
CA GLY A 44 13.18 -8.06 -1.30
C GLY A 44 14.45 -7.28 -0.97
N THR A 45 15.60 -7.86 -1.30
CA THR A 45 16.91 -7.35 -0.88
C THR A 45 17.25 -5.96 -1.42
N LYS A 46 16.64 -5.58 -2.56
CA LYS A 46 16.84 -4.27 -3.20
C LYS A 46 16.26 -3.10 -2.40
N THR A 47 15.34 -3.36 -1.46
CA THR A 47 14.77 -2.31 -0.60
C THR A 47 15.66 -1.96 0.59
N LEU A 48 16.70 -2.75 0.87
CA LEU A 48 17.58 -2.52 2.01
C LEU A 48 18.35 -1.20 1.87
N GLY A 49 18.34 -0.40 2.93
CA GLY A 49 19.00 0.92 2.96
C GLY A 49 18.26 2.02 2.20
N ARG A 50 17.07 1.74 1.66
CA ARG A 50 16.23 2.71 0.94
C ARG A 50 15.20 3.34 1.88
N ILE A 51 14.83 4.59 1.61
CA ILE A 51 13.71 5.26 2.28
C ILE A 51 12.56 5.38 1.30
N MET A 52 11.39 4.88 1.69
CA MET A 52 10.18 4.90 0.88
C MET A 52 8.99 5.49 1.64
N ASN A 53 8.04 6.04 0.89
CA ASN A 53 6.77 6.48 1.43
C ASN A 53 5.77 5.29 1.58
N VAL A 54 4.56 5.58 2.05
CA VAL A 54 3.50 4.56 2.27
C VAL A 54 3.04 3.85 0.99
N LEU A 55 3.27 4.46 -0.18
CA LEU A 55 2.96 3.88 -1.49
C LEU A 55 4.13 3.06 -2.07
N GLY A 56 5.23 2.96 -1.32
CA GLY A 56 6.44 2.25 -1.72
C GLY A 56 7.28 3.03 -2.74
N GLU A 57 7.06 4.33 -2.89
CA GLU A 57 7.86 5.19 -3.78
C GLU A 57 9.13 5.65 -3.04
N PRO A 58 10.32 5.59 -3.66
CA PRO A 58 11.56 6.04 -3.03
C PRO A 58 11.56 7.56 -2.86
N ILE A 59 11.97 8.02 -1.67
CA ILE A 59 12.05 9.46 -1.30
C ILE A 59 13.45 9.87 -0.84
N ASP A 60 14.45 9.00 -1.07
CA ASP A 60 15.85 9.17 -0.66
C ASP A 60 16.76 9.78 -1.74
N GLU A 61 16.19 10.21 -2.87
CA GLU A 61 16.92 10.76 -4.03
C GLU A 61 17.97 9.81 -4.65
N ALA A 62 18.00 8.54 -4.26
CA ALA A 62 18.98 7.54 -4.74
C ALA A 62 18.57 6.83 -6.04
N GLY A 63 17.61 7.39 -6.79
CA GLY A 63 17.06 6.80 -8.01
C GLY A 63 16.06 5.65 -7.77
N PRO A 64 15.73 4.85 -8.80
CA PRO A 64 14.80 3.73 -8.66
C PRO A 64 15.31 2.63 -7.70
N ILE A 65 14.40 1.85 -7.10
CA ILE A 65 14.77 0.72 -6.22
C ILE A 65 15.29 -0.46 -7.03
N GLY A 66 14.75 -0.68 -8.23
CA GLY A 66 15.10 -1.84 -9.05
C GLY A 66 14.53 -3.12 -8.46
N GLU A 67 13.35 -3.03 -7.87
CA GLU A 67 12.64 -4.15 -7.27
C GLU A 67 12.20 -5.17 -8.31
N GLU A 68 12.16 -6.43 -7.89
CA GLU A 68 11.70 -7.55 -8.74
C GLU A 68 10.25 -7.93 -8.39
N GLU A 69 9.80 -7.59 -7.18
CA GLU A 69 8.52 -8.00 -6.63
C GLU A 69 7.89 -6.88 -5.81
N ARG A 70 6.56 -6.82 -5.83
CA ARG A 70 5.75 -5.93 -5.00
C ARG A 70 4.70 -6.76 -4.27
N TRP A 71 4.52 -6.48 -2.98
CA TRP A 71 3.52 -7.15 -2.15
C TRP A 71 2.44 -6.18 -1.68
N THR A 72 1.22 -6.70 -1.54
CA THR A 72 0.13 -5.92 -0.92
C THR A 72 0.38 -5.68 0.56
N ILE A 73 0.06 -4.47 1.03
CA ILE A 73 0.15 -4.11 2.45
C ILE A 73 -0.95 -4.77 3.30
N HIS A 74 -2.06 -5.17 2.68
CA HIS A 74 -3.16 -5.84 3.37
C HIS A 74 -3.06 -7.34 3.17
N ARG A 75 -2.76 -8.06 4.25
CA ARG A 75 -2.71 -9.53 4.25
C ARG A 75 -3.37 -10.07 5.51
N ALA A 76 -3.95 -11.25 5.38
CA ALA A 76 -4.43 -11.97 6.55
C ALA A 76 -3.26 -12.24 7.50
N ALA A 77 -3.57 -12.32 8.79
CA ALA A 77 -2.62 -12.85 9.76
C ALA A 77 -2.27 -14.31 9.40
N PRO A 78 -1.09 -14.81 9.83
CA PRO A 78 -0.76 -16.23 9.70
C PRO A 78 -1.85 -17.11 10.30
N SER A 79 -2.12 -18.23 9.65
CA SER A 79 -3.06 -19.24 10.15
C SER A 79 -2.57 -19.88 11.44
N TYR A 80 -3.46 -20.55 12.17
CA TYR A 80 -3.09 -21.25 13.40
C TYR A 80 -2.03 -22.34 13.17
N GLU A 81 -2.06 -23.01 12.02
CA GLU A 81 -1.10 -24.07 11.66
C GLU A 81 0.31 -23.52 11.38
N GLU A 82 0.42 -22.27 10.95
CA GLU A 82 1.69 -21.59 10.65
C GLU A 82 2.34 -20.95 11.88
N GLN A 83 1.63 -20.92 13.02
CA GLN A 83 2.14 -20.32 14.25
C GLN A 83 3.18 -21.22 14.90
N ALA A 84 4.37 -20.67 15.16
CA ALA A 84 5.39 -21.34 15.95
C ALA A 84 5.01 -21.31 17.44
N ASN A 85 5.03 -22.48 18.09
CA ASN A 85 4.77 -22.63 19.53
C ASN A 85 6.03 -22.48 20.40
N SER A 86 7.16 -22.06 19.82
CA SER A 86 8.41 -21.83 20.56
C SER A 86 8.45 -20.42 21.14
N THR A 87 8.98 -20.29 22.36
CA THR A 87 9.41 -19.00 22.89
C THR A 87 10.92 -18.92 22.73
N GLU A 88 11.38 -18.08 21.82
CA GLU A 88 12.80 -17.81 21.61
C GLU A 88 13.21 -16.52 22.35
N LEU A 89 14.42 -16.50 22.89
CA LEU A 89 15.05 -15.29 23.43
C LEU A 89 15.73 -14.56 22.26
N LEU A 90 15.28 -13.34 21.97
CA LEU A 90 15.81 -12.42 20.97
C LEU A 90 17.18 -11.86 21.35
#